data_AF-A0A1E3H624-F1
#
_entry.id   AF-A0A1E3H624-F1
#
_cell.length_a   1.000
_cell.length_b   1.000
_cell.length_c   1.000
_cell.angle_alpha   90.00
_cell.angle_beta   90.00
_cell.angle_gamma   90.00
#
_symmetry.space_group_name_H-M   'P 1'
#
loop_
_entity.id
_entity.type
_entity.pdbx_description
1 polymer ?
#
loop_
_entity_poly.entity_id
_entity_poly.type
_entity_poly.pdbx_seq_one_letter_code
_entity_poly.pdbx_strand_id
1 'polypeptide(L)'
;MLDPKVIIADEAVSALDVSIKAQVCNLLMDLQQQLGVAFLFISHDMSVVERVSHRVAVMYLGEIVEIGPRAAVFGDPRHDYTKKLLAAVPIPDPARRTDAAPPPASELKSPVRPVGYVPPQRTYAEVSPGHLVRMD
;
A
#
# COMPACT_ATOMS: atom_id res chain seq x y z
N MET A 1 12.23 6.05 -29.53
CA MET A 1 11.77 5.26 -28.36
C MET A 1 11.63 6.22 -27.18
N LEU A 2 10.69 6.01 -26.27
CA LEU A 2 10.30 7.02 -25.26
C LEU A 2 11.05 6.93 -23.91
N ASP A 3 11.90 5.93 -23.69
CA ASP A 3 12.80 5.72 -22.53
C ASP A 3 12.36 6.41 -21.21
N PRO A 4 11.16 6.06 -20.70
CA PRO A 4 10.60 6.74 -19.54
C PRO A 4 11.45 6.45 -18.30
N LYS A 5 11.58 7.44 -17.43
CA LYS A 5 12.26 7.26 -16.13
C LYS A 5 11.31 6.76 -15.04
N VAL A 6 10.00 6.89 -15.25
CA VAL A 6 8.96 6.56 -14.28
C VAL A 6 7.77 5.90 -14.97
N ILE A 7 7.22 4.86 -14.35
CA ILE A 7 5.98 4.21 -14.73
C ILE A 7 5.00 4.28 -13.54
N ILE A 8 3.76 4.66 -13.82
CA ILE A 8 2.66 4.63 -12.84
C ILE A 8 1.77 3.44 -13.20
N ALA A 9 1.67 2.48 -12.29
CA ALA A 9 0.87 1.26 -12.44
C ALA A 9 -0.32 1.34 -11.48
N ASP A 10 -1.47 1.77 -11.99
CA ASP A 10 -2.71 1.92 -11.21
C ASP A 10 -3.59 0.67 -11.36
N GLU A 11 -3.70 -0.12 -10.29
CA GLU A 11 -4.47 -1.37 -10.23
C GLU A 11 -4.16 -2.35 -11.38
N ALA A 12 -2.91 -2.33 -11.87
CA ALA A 12 -2.47 -2.97 -13.10
C ALA A 12 -2.62 -4.51 -13.13
N VAL A 13 -2.76 -5.15 -11.97
CA VAL A 13 -2.87 -6.62 -11.84
C VAL A 13 -4.19 -7.07 -11.20
N SER A 14 -5.12 -6.15 -10.95
CA SER A 14 -6.36 -6.42 -10.21
C SER A 14 -7.27 -7.47 -10.88
N ALA A 15 -7.32 -7.48 -12.21
CA ALA A 15 -8.16 -8.37 -13.02
C ALA A 15 -7.55 -9.76 -13.30
N LEU A 16 -6.38 -10.07 -12.74
CA LEU A 16 -5.64 -11.29 -13.03
C LEU A 16 -5.84 -12.35 -11.95
N ASP A 17 -5.78 -13.63 -12.33
CA ASP A 17 -5.71 -14.74 -11.39
C ASP A 17 -4.43 -14.69 -10.55
N VAL A 18 -4.45 -15.28 -9.36
CA VAL A 18 -3.33 -15.25 -8.40
C VAL A 18 -2.00 -15.71 -9.02
N SER A 19 -2.02 -16.75 -9.85
CA SER A 19 -0.82 -17.27 -10.53
C SER A 19 -0.25 -16.28 -11.56
N ILE A 20 -1.13 -15.65 -12.35
CA ILE A 20 -0.74 -14.69 -13.39
C ILE A 20 -0.28 -13.37 -12.76
N LYS A 21 -0.94 -12.91 -11.69
CA LYS A 21 -0.49 -11.75 -10.89
C LYS A 21 0.98 -11.90 -10.50
N ALA A 22 1.37 -13.06 -9.95
CA ALA A 22 2.75 -13.30 -9.53
C ALA A 22 3.74 -13.25 -10.70
N GLN A 23 3.37 -13.81 -11.86
CA GLN A 23 4.21 -13.77 -13.07
C GLN A 23 4.39 -12.34 -13.58
N VAL A 24 3.32 -11.55 -13.66
CA VAL A 24 3.36 -10.15 -14.10
C VAL A 24 4.18 -9.31 -13.12
N CYS A 25 4.02 -9.50 -11.82
CA CYS A 25 4.81 -8.80 -10.82
C CYS A 25 6.31 -9.07 -10.97
N ASN A 26 6.71 -10.33 -11.17
CA ASN A 26 8.11 -10.68 -11.42
C ASN A 26 8.66 -10.00 -12.67
N LEU A 27 7.89 -10.03 -13.77
CA LEU A 27 8.28 -9.36 -15.00
C LEU A 27 8.48 -7.85 -14.80
N LEU A 28 7.59 -7.19 -14.06
CA LEU A 28 7.74 -5.76 -13.77
C LEU A 28 9.00 -5.46 -12.94
N MET A 29 9.34 -6.32 -11.98
CA MET A 29 10.56 -6.20 -11.18
C MET A 29 11.82 -6.42 -12.03
N ASP A 30 11.80 -7.39 -12.95
CA ASP A 30 12.93 -7.64 -13.87
C ASP A 30 13.13 -6.45 -14.82
N LEU A 31 12.04 -5.91 -15.38
CA LEU A 31 12.07 -4.72 -16.23
C LEU A 31 12.57 -3.48 -15.48
N GLN A 32 12.18 -3.33 -14.21
CA GLN A 32 12.69 -2.26 -13.36
C GLN A 32 14.22 -2.28 -13.30
N GLN A 33 14.79 -3.45 -13.02
CA GLN A 33 16.24 -3.61 -12.87
C GLN A 33 16.97 -3.44 -14.20
N GLN A 34 16.45 -4.04 -15.27
CA GLN A 34 17.07 -3.98 -16.61
C GLN A 34 17.06 -2.57 -17.20
N LEU A 35 15.96 -1.84 -17.02
CA LEU A 35 15.76 -0.52 -17.63
C LEU A 35 16.12 0.65 -16.70
N GLY A 36 16.35 0.37 -15.41
CA GLY A 36 16.64 1.41 -14.40
C GLY A 36 15.47 2.39 -14.22
N VAL A 37 14.23 1.91 -14.37
CA VAL A 37 13.03 2.75 -14.27
C VAL A 37 12.47 2.75 -12.85
N ALA A 38 11.83 3.84 -12.44
CA ALA A 38 11.09 3.89 -11.18
C ALA A 38 9.62 3.48 -11.39
N PHE A 39 9.05 2.75 -10.44
CA PHE A 39 7.63 2.42 -10.43
C PHE A 39 6.91 3.10 -9.25
N LEU A 40 5.77 3.73 -9.55
CA LEU A 40 4.73 4.02 -8.58
C LEU A 40 3.62 2.99 -8.80
N PHE A 41 3.50 2.03 -7.88
CA PHE A 41 2.51 0.96 -7.96
C PHE A 41 1.37 1.25 -6.98
N ILE A 42 0.13 1.29 -7.47
CA ILE A 42 -1.07 1.56 -6.69
C ILE A 42 -1.92 0.29 -6.68
N SER A 43 -2.21 -0.25 -5.49
CA SER A 43 -3.09 -1.40 -5.35
C SER A 43 -3.70 -1.49 -3.95
N HIS A 44 -4.87 -2.10 -3.87
CA HIS A 44 -5.48 -2.56 -2.63
C HIS A 44 -5.01 -3.97 -2.18
N ASP A 45 -4.31 -4.73 -3.03
CA ASP A 45 -3.84 -6.09 -2.73
C ASP A 45 -2.50 -6.05 -1.96
N MET A 46 -2.57 -6.23 -0.64
CA MET A 46 -1.39 -6.17 0.24
C MET A 46 -0.31 -7.20 -0.11
N SER A 47 -0.69 -8.38 -0.62
CA SER A 47 0.26 -9.44 -0.99
C SER A 47 1.12 -9.02 -2.18
N VAL A 48 0.52 -8.29 -3.12
CA VAL A 48 1.22 -7.72 -4.28
C VAL A 48 2.13 -6.58 -3.84
N VAL A 49 1.60 -5.65 -3.04
CA VAL A 49 2.37 -4.49 -2.53
C VAL A 49 3.60 -4.95 -1.75
N GLU A 50 3.46 -5.96 -0.89
CA GLU A 50 4.58 -6.52 -0.12
C GLU A 50 5.65 -7.15 -1.02
N ARG A 51 5.29 -7.72 -2.17
CA ARG A 51 6.27 -8.34 -3.06
C ARG A 51 7.04 -7.32 -3.91
N VAL A 52 6.34 -6.32 -4.44
CA VAL A 52 6.87 -5.44 -5.50
C VAL A 52 7.52 -4.17 -4.93
N SER A 53 7.12 -3.74 -3.74
CA SER A 53 7.45 -2.40 -3.25
C SER A 53 8.70 -2.35 -2.36
N HIS A 54 9.56 -1.36 -2.60
CA HIS A 54 10.68 -1.02 -1.70
C HIS A 54 10.20 -0.19 -0.50
N ARG A 55 9.32 0.78 -0.79
CA ARG A 55 8.65 1.65 0.18
C ARG A 55 7.16 1.59 -0.05
N VAL A 56 6.39 1.77 1.02
CA VAL A 56 4.94 1.63 1.01
C VAL A 56 4.36 2.89 1.63
N ALA A 57 3.36 3.48 0.97
CA ALA A 57 2.56 4.57 1.49
C ALA A 57 1.11 4.10 1.63
N VAL A 58 0.55 4.24 2.83
CA VAL A 58 -0.83 3.88 3.12
C VAL A 58 -1.68 5.14 3.00
N MET A 59 -2.70 5.08 2.17
CA MET A 59 -3.63 6.18 1.96
C MET A 59 -4.97 5.90 2.66
N TYR A 60 -5.52 6.93 3.30
CA TYR A 60 -6.86 6.91 3.86
C TYR A 60 -7.57 8.23 3.59
N LEU A 61 -8.75 8.18 2.94
CA LEU A 61 -9.55 9.36 2.59
C LEU A 61 -8.78 10.44 1.80
N GLY A 62 -7.95 10.00 0.85
CA GLY A 62 -7.15 10.86 -0.01
C GLY A 62 -5.86 11.38 0.63
N GLU A 63 -5.49 10.88 1.81
CA GLU A 63 -4.35 11.38 2.59
C GLU A 63 -3.37 10.25 2.90
N ILE A 64 -2.07 10.51 2.80
CA ILE A 64 -1.05 9.55 3.26
C ILE A 64 -1.00 9.58 4.78
N VAL A 65 -1.39 8.47 5.40
CA VAL A 65 -1.42 8.31 6.87
C VAL A 65 -0.14 7.70 7.42
N GLU A 66 0.56 6.94 6.60
CA GLU A 66 1.79 6.25 6.97
C GLU A 66 2.63 5.96 5.73
N ILE A 67 3.94 6.18 5.79
CA ILE A 67 4.85 5.88 4.69
C ILE A 67 6.20 5.44 5.23
N GLY A 68 6.77 4.35 4.71
CA GLY A 68 8.05 3.85 5.20
C GLY A 68 8.66 2.78 4.31
N PRO A 69 9.86 2.27 4.68
CA PRO A 69 10.37 1.03 4.13
C PRO A 69 9.32 -0.07 4.29
N ARG A 70 9.15 -0.92 3.27
CA ARG A 70 8.15 -1.99 3.29
C ARG A 70 8.19 -2.81 4.60
N ALA A 71 9.38 -3.21 5.02
CA ALA A 71 9.56 -4.02 6.23
C ALA A 71 9.06 -3.33 7.51
N ALA A 72 9.18 -2.00 7.60
CA ALA A 72 8.73 -1.23 8.74
C ALA A 72 7.20 -1.08 8.75
N VAL A 73 6.60 -0.74 7.61
CA VAL A 73 5.14 -0.56 7.49
C VAL A 73 4.38 -1.88 7.72
N PHE A 74 4.89 -3.00 7.19
CA PHE A 74 4.27 -4.32 7.38
C PHE A 74 4.60 -4.97 8.73
N GLY A 75 5.81 -4.76 9.25
CA GLY A 75 6.29 -5.41 10.48
C GLY A 75 5.94 -4.68 11.77
N ASP A 76 5.87 -3.34 11.73
CA ASP A 76 5.57 -2.49 12.88
C ASP A 76 4.68 -1.30 12.48
N PRO A 77 3.44 -1.57 11.98
CA PRO A 77 2.51 -0.54 11.57
C PRO A 77 2.11 0.35 12.75
N ARG A 78 2.24 1.67 12.58
CA ARG A 78 1.99 2.61 13.68
C ARG A 78 0.64 3.29 13.60
N HIS A 79 0.15 3.63 12.41
CA HIS A 79 -1.16 4.28 12.27
C HIS A 79 -2.29 3.26 12.45
N ASP A 80 -3.34 3.63 13.18
CA ASP A 80 -4.43 2.70 13.53
C ASP A 80 -5.18 2.17 12.30
N TYR A 81 -5.30 2.99 11.25
CA TYR A 81 -5.85 2.52 9.98
C TYR A 81 -4.96 1.45 9.33
N THR A 82 -3.64 1.63 9.32
CA THR A 82 -2.70 0.64 8.77
C THR A 82 -2.78 -0.67 9.53
N LYS A 83 -2.85 -0.63 10.86
CA LYS A 83 -3.03 -1.82 11.70
C LYS A 83 -4.32 -2.56 11.35
N LYS A 84 -5.43 -1.84 11.20
CA LYS A 84 -6.73 -2.43 10.80
C LYS A 84 -6.67 -3.04 9.40
N LEU A 85 -6.01 -2.37 8.46
CA LEU A 85 -5.84 -2.85 7.08
C LEU A 85 -5.04 -4.16 7.05
N LEU A 86 -3.91 -4.21 7.75
CA LEU A 86 -3.05 -5.39 7.80
C LEU A 86 -3.70 -6.55 8.57
N ALA A 87 -4.45 -6.26 9.65
CA ALA A 87 -5.19 -7.28 10.40
C ALA A 87 -6.31 -7.95 9.58
N ALA A 88 -6.78 -7.31 8.51
CA ALA A 88 -7.78 -7.87 7.60
C ALA A 88 -7.17 -8.76 6.50
N VAL A 89 -5.84 -8.78 6.36
CA VAL A 89 -5.17 -9.62 5.35
C VAL A 89 -5.18 -11.08 5.83
N PRO A 90 -5.73 -12.03 5.05
CA PRO A 90 -5.83 -13.42 5.46
C PRO A 90 -4.44 -14.05 5.58
N ILE A 91 -4.20 -14.76 6.69
CA ILE A 91 -2.96 -15.51 6.93
C ILE A 91 -3.03 -16.81 6.12
N PRO A 92 -2.09 -17.10 5.21
CA PRO A 92 -2.08 -18.32 4.40
C PRO A 92 -1.54 -19.53 5.17
N ASP A 93 -1.98 -19.72 6.41
CA ASP A 93 -1.67 -20.89 7.24
C ASP A 93 -2.97 -21.64 7.58
N PRO A 94 -3.17 -22.86 7.03
CA PRO A 94 -4.37 -23.65 7.29
C PRO A 94 -4.53 -24.06 8.77
N ALA A 95 -3.47 -24.06 9.57
CA ALA A 95 -3.52 -24.32 11.01
C ALA A 95 -3.83 -23.06 11.83
N ARG A 96 -3.73 -21.86 11.23
CA ARG A 96 -4.07 -20.57 11.83
C ARG A 96 -5.25 -19.90 11.11
N ARG A 97 -6.26 -20.68 10.73
CA ARG A 97 -7.58 -20.11 10.44
C ARG A 97 -8.08 -19.43 11.71
N THR A 98 -7.91 -18.12 11.79
CA THR A 98 -8.51 -17.31 12.84
C THR A 98 -10.02 -17.33 12.62
N ASP A 99 -10.76 -17.93 13.55
CA ASP A 99 -12.23 -17.83 13.64
C ASP A 99 -12.72 -16.40 13.98
N ALA A 100 -11.80 -15.44 14.06
CA ALA A 100 -12.12 -14.04 14.28
C ALA A 100 -12.80 -13.48 13.03
N ALA A 101 -14.11 -13.24 13.14
CA ALA A 101 -14.82 -12.41 12.19
C ALA A 101 -14.04 -11.10 11.99
N PRO A 102 -13.82 -10.64 10.75
CA PRO A 102 -13.19 -9.36 10.52
C PRO A 102 -13.95 -8.29 11.33
N PRO A 103 -13.24 -7.36 11.99
CA PRO A 103 -13.91 -6.29 12.71
C PRO A 103 -14.90 -5.61 11.77
N PRO A 104 -16.09 -5.20 12.26
CA PRO A 104 -17.09 -4.56 11.42
C PRO A 104 -16.41 -3.41 10.67
N ALA A 105 -16.53 -3.41 9.34
CA ALA A 105 -16.01 -2.35 8.51
C ALA A 105 -16.63 -1.05 9.01
N SER A 106 -15.83 -0.22 9.71
CA SER A 106 -16.28 1.11 10.07
C SER A 106 -16.67 1.81 8.77
N GLU A 107 -17.86 2.40 8.71
CA GLU A 107 -18.32 3.11 7.52
C GLU A 107 -17.20 4.03 7.00
N LEU A 108 -16.71 3.72 5.80
CA LEU A 108 -15.73 4.54 5.13
C LEU A 108 -16.37 5.91 4.91
N LYS A 109 -15.79 6.95 5.53
CA LYS A 109 -16.23 8.32 5.29
C LYS A 109 -16.06 8.65 3.81
N SER A 110 -16.90 9.54 3.28
CA SER A 110 -16.74 9.99 1.90
C SER A 110 -15.39 10.71 1.73
N PRO A 111 -14.58 10.36 0.71
CA PRO A 111 -13.38 11.11 0.37
C PRO A 111 -13.70 12.41 -0.38
N VAL A 112 -14.96 12.60 -0.81
CA VAL A 112 -15.37 13.79 -1.56
C VAL A 112 -15.34 15.01 -0.65
N ARG A 113 -14.64 16.04 -1.11
CA ARG A 113 -14.51 17.33 -0.40
C ARG A 113 -15.38 18.38 -1.08
N PRO A 114 -15.93 19.35 -0.32
CA PRO A 114 -16.68 20.46 -0.91
C PRO A 114 -15.78 21.33 -1.78
N VAL A 115 -16.39 22.05 -2.72
CA VAL A 115 -15.69 23.06 -3.53
C VAL A 115 -15.08 24.11 -2.60
N GLY A 116 -13.81 24.45 -2.81
CA GLY A 116 -13.06 25.36 -1.94
C GLY A 116 -12.42 24.71 -0.72
N TYR A 117 -12.46 23.38 -0.59
CA TYR A 117 -11.71 22.67 0.43
C TYR A 117 -10.21 22.92 0.29
N VAL A 118 -9.59 23.41 1.36
CA VAL A 118 -8.14 23.55 1.48
C VAL A 118 -7.64 22.43 2.39
N PRO A 119 -6.79 21.51 1.91
CA PRO A 119 -6.22 20.48 2.75
C PRO A 119 -5.33 21.12 3.85
N PRO A 120 -5.51 20.75 5.13
CA PRO A 120 -4.62 21.17 6.20
C PRO A 120 -3.19 20.70 5.96
N GLN A 121 -2.23 21.43 6.54
CA GLN A 121 -0.85 20.94 6.62
C GLN A 121 -0.79 19.76 7.59
N ARG A 122 -0.36 18.60 7.10
CA ARG A 122 -0.20 17.39 7.92
C ARG A 122 1.12 17.42 8.68
N THR A 123 1.10 16.85 9.87
CA THR A 123 2.31 16.65 10.67
C THR A 123 2.62 15.16 10.72
N TYR A 124 3.86 14.82 10.41
CA TYR A 124 4.36 13.46 10.47
C TYR A 124 5.40 13.32 11.58
N ALA A 125 5.30 12.26 12.36
CA ALA A 125 6.39 11.82 13.23
C ALA A 125 7.20 10.73 12.52
N GLU A 126 8.52 10.84 12.59
CA GLU A 126 9.42 9.76 12.17
C GLU A 126 9.58 8.78 13.33
N VAL A 127 9.05 7.57 13.17
CA VAL A 127 9.05 6.54 14.22
C VAL A 127 10.24 5.58 14.10
N SER A 128 10.81 5.49 12.91
CA SER A 128 12.06 4.78 12.58
C SER A 128 12.62 5.37 11.26
N PRO A 129 13.89 5.10 10.88
CA PRO A 129 14.51 5.74 9.72
C PRO A 129 13.67 5.62 8.44
N GLY A 130 13.20 6.77 7.94
CA GLY A 130 12.38 6.88 6.73
C GLY A 130 10.92 6.42 6.89
N HIS A 131 10.48 6.09 8.11
CA HIS A 131 9.12 5.67 8.45
C HIS A 131 8.37 6.81 9.14
N LEU A 132 7.50 7.46 8.38
CA LEU A 132 6.73 8.63 8.77
C LEU A 132 5.27 8.23 9.02
N VAL A 133 4.72 8.71 10.12
CA VAL A 133 3.36 8.38 10.57
C VAL A 133 2.63 9.69 10.85
N ARG A 134 1.42 9.82 10.31
CA ARG A 134 0.60 11.01 10.52
C ARG A 134 0.14 11.10 11.97
N MET A 135 0.23 12.30 12.55
CA MET A 135 -0.07 12.56 13.97
C MET A 135 -1.50 13.05 14.22
N ASP A 136 -2.25 13.38 13.15
CA ASP A 136 -3.61 13.94 13.17
C ASP A 136 -4.72 12.98 12.67
#